data_AF-A0A968GCX1-F1
#
_entry.id   AF-A0A968GCX1-F1
#
_cell.length_a   1.000
_cell.length_b   1.000
_cell.length_c   1.000
_cell.angle_alpha   90.00
_cell.angle_beta   90.00
_cell.angle_gamma   90.00
#
_symmetry.space_group_name_H-M   'P 1'
#
loop_
_entity.id
_entity.type
_entity.pdbx_description
1 polymer ?
#
loop_
_entity_poly.entity_id
_entity_poly.type
_entity_poly.pdbx_seq_one_letter_code
_entity_poly.pdbx_strand_id
1 'polypeptide(L)' 'MAENFYCEYCGTKNSSIAGLVNLSCSKSPTKKHVLYEGTEKSQYACKHCGTKNSSIAGLVSLSCSKSPTKKHVPAR' A
#
# COMPACT_ATOMS: atom_id res chain seq x y z
N MET A 1 -14.56 -16.75 -1.65
CA MET A 1 -14.24 -15.39 -2.14
C MET A 1 -12.84 -15.08 -1.67
N ALA A 2 -11.85 -15.01 -2.57
CA ALA A 2 -10.47 -14.74 -2.18
C ALA A 2 -10.29 -13.22 -2.11
N GLU A 3 -10.34 -12.66 -0.91
CA GLU A 3 -10.09 -11.24 -0.70
C GLU A 3 -8.58 -11.04 -0.68
N ASN A 4 -8.05 -10.32 -1.67
CA ASN A 4 -6.64 -9.99 -1.71
C ASN A 4 -6.38 -8.80 -0.80
N PHE A 5 -5.57 -9.01 0.22
CA PHE A 5 -5.18 -7.98 1.16
C PHE A 5 -3.91 -7.29 0.68
N TYR A 6 -3.96 -5.97 0.55
CA TYR A 6 -2.83 -5.18 0.07
C TYR A 6 -2.19 -4.40 1.21
N CYS A 7 -0.87 -4.21 1.16
CA CYS A 7 -0.17 -3.32 2.07
C CYS A 7 -0.08 -1.90 1.48
N GLU A 8 -0.51 -0.86 2.20
CA GLU A 8 -0.47 0.51 1.69
C GLU A 8 0.97 1.08 1.56
N TYR A 9 1.96 0.53 2.27
CA TYR A 9 3.36 1.02 2.26
C TYR A 9 4.32 0.24 1.36
N CYS A 10 4.00 -0.99 0.98
CA CYS A 10 4.86 -1.77 0.07
C CYS A 10 4.11 -2.40 -1.10
N GLY A 11 2.77 -2.38 -1.08
CA GLY A 11 1.94 -2.94 -2.14
C GLY A 11 2.02 -4.45 -2.25
N THR A 12 2.63 -5.13 -1.28
CA THR A 12 2.53 -6.58 -1.13
C THR A 12 1.07 -6.94 -1.05
N LYS A 13 0.66 -7.91 -1.88
CA LYS A 13 -0.66 -8.54 -1.83
C LYS A 13 -0.53 -9.90 -1.17
N ASN A 14 -1.51 -10.28 -0.36
CA ASN A 14 -1.55 -11.58 0.27
C ASN A 14 -2.99 -12.08 0.38
N SER A 15 -3.19 -13.40 0.32
CA SER A 15 -4.53 -13.99 0.48
C SER A 15 -4.99 -14.05 1.94
N SER A 16 -4.18 -13.56 2.88
CA SER A 16 -4.53 -13.51 4.31
C SER A 16 -3.81 -12.37 5.00
N ILE A 17 -4.55 -11.64 5.84
CA ILE A 17 -4.02 -10.56 6.69
C ILE A 17 -2.92 -11.12 7.58
N ALA A 18 -3.16 -12.24 8.28
CA ALA A 18 -2.21 -12.83 9.22
C ALA A 18 -0.83 -13.09 8.58
N GLY A 19 -0.79 -13.62 7.36
CA GLY A 19 0.47 -13.83 6.63
C GLY A 19 1.18 -12.53 6.25
N LEU A 20 0.42 -11.46 5.99
CA LEU A 20 0.95 -10.14 5.65
C LEU A 20 1.48 -9.40 6.90
N VAL A 21 0.78 -9.46 8.04
CA VAL A 21 1.24 -8.81 9.30
C VAL A 21 2.36 -9.58 10.00
N ASN A 22 2.43 -10.90 9.80
CA ASN A 22 3.53 -11.73 10.29
C ASN A 22 4.87 -11.38 9.60
N LEU A 23 4.80 -10.82 8.40
CA LEU A 23 5.97 -10.31 7.69
C LEU A 23 6.35 -8.92 8.19
N SER A 24 7.62 -8.57 8.02
CA SER A 24 8.13 -7.24 8.35
C SER A 24 8.21 -6.38 7.09
N CYS A 25 7.73 -5.14 7.16
CA CYS A 25 7.73 -4.22 6.04
C CYS A 25 8.80 -3.14 6.20
N SER A 26 9.95 -3.30 5.56
CA SER A 26 11.05 -2.31 5.57
C SER A 26 10.68 -0.95 4.94
N LYS A 27 9.55 -0.88 4.21
CA LYS A 27 9.05 0.35 3.58
C LYS A 27 8.12 1.16 4.50
N SER A 28 7.66 0.55 5.60
CA SER A 28 6.83 1.22 6.60
C SER A 28 7.69 1.83 7.71
N PRO A 29 7.30 2.97 8.29
CA PRO A 29 8.01 3.55 9.43
C PRO A 29 7.95 2.64 10.67
N THR A 30 6.89 1.84 10.82
CA THR A 30 6.67 0.92 11.94
C THR A 30 7.28 -0.47 11.71
N LYS A 31 8.00 -0.69 10.60
CA LYS A 31 8.51 -2.01 10.15
C LYS A 31 7.45 -3.11 10.01
N LYS A 32 6.16 -2.77 9.96
CA LYS A 32 5.04 -3.70 9.84
C LYS A 32 4.20 -3.39 8.62
N HIS A 33 3.64 -4.43 7.99
CA HIS A 33 2.71 -4.21 6.90
C HIS A 33 1.43 -3.57 7.44
N VAL A 34 0.99 -2.47 6.81
CA VAL A 34 -0.27 -1.80 7.14
C VAL A 34 -1.28 -2.18 6.08
N LEU A 35 -2.41 -2.72 6.53
CA LEU A 35 -3.49 -3.16 5.66
C LEU A 35 -4.14 -1.96 4.96
N TYR A 36 -4.26 -2.06 3.65
CA TYR A 36 -5.15 -1.19 2.90
C TYR A 36 -6.59 -1.61 3.19
N GLU A 37 -7.31 -0.79 3.97
CA GLU A 37 -8.74 -1.03 4.30
C GLU A 37 -9.70 -0.56 3.18
N GLY A 38 -9.19 -0.18 2.00
CA GLY A 38 -10.04 0.13 0.85
C GLY A 38 -10.35 -1.12 0.03
N THR A 39 -11.44 -1.07 -0.73
CA THR A 39 -11.80 -2.13 -1.69
C THR A 39 -10.88 -2.14 -2.91
N GLU A 40 -10.83 -3.25 -3.64
CA GLU A 40 -10.11 -3.30 -4.90
C GLU A 40 -10.72 -2.31 -5.91
N LYS A 41 -9.95 -1.29 -6.26
CA LYS A 41 -10.32 -0.27 -7.25
C LYS A 41 -9.45 -0.46 -8.49
N SER A 42 -9.99 -0.14 -9.67
CA SER A 42 -9.19 -0.13 -10.91
C SER A 42 -8.06 0.89 -10.88
N GLN A 43 -8.16 1.91 -10.03
CA GLN A 43 -7.14 2.94 -9.85
C GLN A 43 -7.02 3.34 -8.38
N TYR A 44 -5.79 3.42 -7.90
CA TYR A 44 -5.42 3.89 -6.56
C TYR A 44 -4.73 5.24 -6.70
N ALA A 45 -5.21 6.24 -5.96
CA ALA A 45 -4.60 7.56 -5.92
C ALA A 45 -3.80 7.75 -4.63
N CYS A 46 -2.71 8.51 -4.66
CA CYS A 46 -1.92 8.85 -3.49
C CYS A 46 -2.59 10.00 -2.71
N LYS A 47 -2.80 9.84 -1.41
CA LYS A 47 -3.40 10.86 -0.53
C LYS A 47 -2.59 12.17 -0.47
N HIS A 48 -1.26 12.10 -0.62
CA HIS A 48 -0.38 13.26 -0.44
C HIS A 48 -0.09 14.04 -1.72
N CYS A 49 -0.04 13.38 -2.88
CA CYS A 49 0.35 14.01 -4.14
C CYS A 49 -0.68 13.86 -5.27
N GLY A 50 -1.72 13.05 -5.09
CA GLY A 50 -2.74 12.81 -6.13
C GLY A 50 -2.29 11.91 -7.29
N THR A 51 -1.05 11.40 -7.28
CA THR A 51 -0.59 10.42 -8.29
C THR A 51 -1.50 9.21 -8.29
N LYS A 52 -1.92 8.75 -9.47
CA LYS A 52 -2.82 7.61 -9.65
C LYS A 52 -2.11 6.48 -10.36
N ASN A 53 -2.38 5.25 -9.96
CA ASN A 53 -1.84 4.06 -10.60
C ASN A 53 -2.87 2.92 -10.56
N SER A 54 -2.80 1.97 -11.51
CA SER A 54 -3.72 0.81 -11.55
C SER A 54 -3.45 -0.22 -10.46
N SER A 55 -2.38 -0.06 -9.67
CA SER A 55 -2.05 -0.95 -8.56
C SER A 55 -1.31 -0.22 -7.45
N ILE A 56 -1.58 -0.58 -6.20
CA ILE A 56 -0.86 -0.07 -5.02
C ILE A 56 0.64 -0.39 -5.11
N ALA A 57 1.01 -1.59 -5.57
CA ALA A 57 2.40 -2.00 -5.75
C ALA A 57 3.15 -1.08 -6.71
N GLY A 58 2.52 -0.73 -7.83
CA GLY A 58 3.07 0.24 -8.79
C GLY A 58 3.14 1.65 -8.21
N LEU A 59 2.14 2.06 -7.42
CA LEU A 59 2.11 3.38 -6.79
C LEU A 59 3.26 3.54 -5.80
N VAL A 60 3.50 2.53 -4.96
CA VAL A 60 4.44 2.61 -3.83
C VAL A 60 5.88 2.22 -4.19
N SER A 61 6.07 1.56 -5.33
CA SER A 61 7.40 1.38 -5.93
C SER A 61 7.98 2.73 -6.34
N LEU A 62 7.14 3.70 -6.70
CA LEU A 62 7.53 5.10 -6.88
C LEU A 62 7.80 5.79 -5.54
N SER A 63 8.47 6.94 -5.59
CA SER A 63 8.78 7.75 -4.41
C SER A 63 7.98 9.05 -4.45
N CYS A 64 7.33 9.38 -3.33
CA CYS A 64 6.47 10.55 -3.22
C CYS A 64 7.16 11.65 -2.40
N SER A 65 7.62 12.72 -3.06
CA SER A 65 8.28 13.84 -2.38
C SER A 65 7.35 14.62 -1.43
N LYS A 66 6.03 14.52 -1.63
CA LYS A 66 4.99 15.19 -0.81
C LYS A 66 4.59 14.36 0.42
N SER A 67 5.02 13.10 0.50
CA SER A 67 4.70 12.22 1.62
C SER A 67 5.83 12.27 2.66
N PRO A 68 5.52 12.31 3.97
CA PRO A 68 6.53 12.34 5.03
C PRO A 68 7.45 11.11 5.01
N THR A 69 6.97 9.98 4.49
CA THR A 69 7.74 8.74 4.37
C THR A 69 8.48 8.60 3.04
N LYS A 70 8.48 9.64 2.19
CA LYS A 70 8.96 9.61 0.79
C LYS A 70 8.30 8.51 -0.07
N LYS A 71 7.15 7.98 0.36
CA LYS A 71 6.43 6.87 -0.30
C LYS A 71 4.99 7.25 -0.56
N HIS A 72 4.46 6.78 -1.68
CA HIS A 72 3.05 7.01 -1.99
C HIS A 72 2.18 6.22 -1.03
N VAL A 73 1.23 6.90 -0.40
CA VAL A 73 0.23 6.28 0.47
C VAL A 73 -1.09 6.27 -0.31
N PRO A 74 -1.61 5.10 -0.71
CA PRO A 74 -2.89 5.02 -1.38
C PRO A 74 -3.99 5.59 -0.48
N ALA A 75 -4.83 6.45 -1.07
CA ALA A 75 -6.04 6.94 -0.47
C ALA A 75 -7.07 5.80 -0.43
N ARG A 76 -7.82 5.75 0.67
CA ARG A 76 -8.95 4.85 0.87
C ARG A 76 -10.16 5.38 0.12
#